data_AF-A0A7M1PZN9-F1
#
_entry.id   AF-A0A7M1PZN9-F1
#
_cell.length_a   1.000
_cell.length_b   1.000
_cell.length_c   1.000
_cell.angle_alpha   90.00
_cell.angle_beta   90.00
_cell.angle_gamma   90.00
#
_symmetry.space_group_name_H-M   'P 1'
#
loop_
_entity.id
_entity.type
_entity.pdbx_description
1 polymer ?
#
loop_
_entity_poly.entity_id
_entity_poly.type
_entity_poly.pdbx_seq_one_letter_code
_entity_poly.pdbx_strand_id
1 'polypeptide(L)'
;MPEKYSNISIHNYVIMPNHLHLIIQQKNGRESPCPTTNITNIMGYFKYQTTKLINEGNNNIIKIWQRSFYDHIIRNEKDFLRIVSYIKTNPLKWQLDKYYK
;
A
#
# COMPACT_ATOMS: atom_id res chain seq x y z
N MET A 1 8.89 -9.64 -1.41
CA MET A 1 8.60 -8.43 -2.22
C MET A 1 9.77 -8.04 -3.13
N PRO A 2 11.01 -7.84 -2.62
CA PRO A 2 12.11 -7.36 -3.47
C PRO A 2 12.54 -8.36 -4.56
N GLU A 3 12.43 -9.67 -4.31
CA GLU A 3 12.82 -10.71 -5.28
C GLU A 3 11.93 -10.76 -6.53
N LYS A 4 10.62 -10.48 -6.37
CA LYS A 4 9.65 -10.52 -7.48
C LYS A 4 9.45 -9.16 -8.15
N TYR A 5 9.66 -8.07 -7.41
CA TYR A 5 9.48 -6.70 -7.89
C TYR A 5 10.68 -5.83 -7.47
N SER A 6 11.83 -6.07 -8.10
CA SER A 6 13.09 -5.35 -7.83
C SER A 6 13.04 -3.88 -8.26
N ASN A 7 12.10 -3.51 -9.15
CA ASN A 7 11.90 -2.17 -9.64
C ASN A 7 10.94 -1.32 -8.79
N ILE A 8 10.49 -1.82 -7.64
CA ILE A 8 9.57 -1.10 -6.75
C ILE A 8 10.28 -0.68 -5.47
N SER A 9 10.10 0.57 -5.09
CA SER A 9 10.61 1.14 -3.85
C SER A 9 9.48 1.74 -3.02
N ILE A 10 9.50 1.51 -1.71
CA ILE A 10 8.54 2.08 -0.77
C ILE A 10 9.15 3.38 -0.23
N HIS A 11 8.41 4.48 -0.33
CA HIS A 11 8.85 5.79 0.14
C HIS A 11 8.38 6.06 1.56
N ASN A 12 7.09 5.87 1.80
CA ASN A 12 6.46 6.11 3.09
C ASN A 12 5.35 5.09 3.32
N TYR A 13 5.12 4.76 4.58
CA TYR A 13 4.01 3.90 4.97
C TYR A 13 3.52 4.22 6.38
N VAL A 14 2.25 3.96 6.63
CA VAL A 14 1.64 4.03 7.96
C VAL A 14 0.65 2.89 8.12
N ILE A 15 0.80 2.14 9.21
CA ILE A 15 -0.10 1.07 9.59
C ILE A 15 -1.06 1.62 10.64
N MET A 16 -2.35 1.52 10.37
CA MET A 16 -3.43 1.81 11.31
C MET A 16 -4.11 0.49 11.71
N PRO A 17 -4.83 0.45 12.85
CA PRO A 17 -5.52 -0.77 13.29
C PRO A 17 -6.47 -1.40 12.27
N ASN A 18 -7.07 -0.62 11.35
CA ASN A 18 -8.02 -1.13 10.35
C ASN A 18 -7.56 -0.98 8.88
N HIS A 19 -6.50 -0.19 8.59
CA HIS A 19 -6.04 0.04 7.22
C HIS A 19 -4.55 0.42 7.16
N LEU A 20 -3.99 0.38 5.97
CA LEU A 20 -2.58 0.67 5.70
C LEU A 20 -2.48 1.68 4.55
N HIS A 21 -1.67 2.71 4.73
CA HIS A 21 -1.29 3.65 3.66
C HIS A 21 0.14 3.39 3.21
N LEU A 22 0.36 3.32 1.89
CA LEU A 22 1.67 3.05 1.28
C LEU A 22 1.90 4.03 0.13
N ILE A 23 3.08 4.66 0.10
CA ILE A 23 3.60 5.33 -1.09
C ILE A 23 4.65 4.42 -1.70
N ILE A 24 4.41 4.02 -2.94
CA ILE A 24 5.32 3.20 -3.74
C ILE A 24 5.74 3.96 -4.98
N GLN A 25 6.99 3.76 -5.39
CA GLN A 25 7.52 4.28 -6.64
C GLN A 25 8.07 3.11 -7.45
N GLN A 26 7.63 3.03 -8.69
CA GLN A 26 8.23 2.17 -9.69
C GLN A 26 9.42 2.90 -10.34
N LYS A 27 10.63 2.38 -10.12
CA LYS A 27 11.85 2.84 -10.78
C LYS A 27 11.91 2.23 -12.19
N ASN A 28 12.39 2.98 -13.17
CA ASN A 28 12.52 2.54 -14.57
C ASN A 28 11.20 2.07 -15.21
N GLY A 29 10.09 2.74 -14.91
CA GLY A 29 8.88 2.59 -15.72
C GLY A 29 9.20 3.03 -17.15
N ARG A 30 9.04 2.14 -18.14
CA ARG A 30 9.03 2.58 -19.53
C ARG A 30 7.91 3.59 -19.68
N GLU A 31 8.16 4.71 -20.34
CA GLU A 31 7.11 5.55 -20.93
C GLU A 31 6.41 4.70 -21.99
N SER A 32 5.49 3.86 -21.55
CA SER A 32 4.71 2.97 -22.40
C SER A 32 3.24 3.20 -22.07
N PRO A 33 2.38 3.27 -23.09
CA PRO A 33 0.94 3.48 -22.90
C PRO A 33 0.28 2.40 -22.02
N CYS A 34 0.95 1.25 -21.88
CA CYS A 34 0.64 0.21 -20.91
C CYS A 34 1.78 0.09 -19.88
N PRO A 35 1.57 0.47 -18.60
CA PRO A 35 2.56 0.27 -17.55
C PRO A 35 2.83 -1.23 -17.41
N THR A 36 4.09 -1.64 -17.60
CA THR A 36 4.51 -3.05 -17.64
C THR A 36 4.41 -3.75 -16.28
N THR A 37 3.99 -3.04 -15.23
CA THR A 37 3.78 -3.60 -13.89
C THR A 37 2.44 -3.08 -13.36
N ASN A 38 1.41 -3.91 -13.41
CA ASN A 38 0.08 -3.54 -12.92
C ASN A 38 0.10 -3.46 -11.39
N ILE A 39 -0.23 -2.28 -10.83
CA ILE A 39 -0.38 -2.05 -9.38
C ILE A 39 -1.25 -3.13 -8.71
N THR A 40 -2.26 -3.61 -9.42
CA THR A 40 -3.16 -4.68 -8.96
C THR A 40 -2.40 -5.99 -8.68
N ASN A 41 -1.44 -6.36 -9.53
CA ASN A 41 -0.65 -7.58 -9.35
C ASN A 41 0.31 -7.45 -8.16
N ILE A 42 0.91 -6.26 -8.01
CA ILE A 42 1.79 -5.94 -6.88
C ILE A 42 1.00 -6.02 -5.57
N MET A 43 -0.16 -5.36 -5.52
CA MET A 43 -1.03 -5.38 -4.34
C MET A 43 -1.61 -6.76 -4.06
N GLY A 44 -1.96 -7.52 -5.10
CA GLY A 44 -2.42 -8.91 -4.95
C GLY A 44 -1.34 -9.80 -4.33
N TYR A 45 -0.11 -9.71 -4.83
CA TYR A 45 1.02 -10.42 -4.26
C TYR A 45 1.32 -9.97 -2.83
N PHE A 46 1.25 -8.67 -2.54
CA PHE A 46 1.42 -8.12 -1.19
C PHE A 46 0.40 -8.66 -0.20
N LYS A 47 -0.90 -8.59 -0.56
CA LYS A 47 -1.98 -9.12 0.26
C LYS A 47 -1.85 -10.63 0.48
N TYR A 48 -1.45 -11.37 -0.56
CA TYR A 48 -1.21 -12.82 -0.47
C TYR A 48 -0.08 -13.15 0.50
N GLN A 49 1.10 -12.55 0.31
CA GLN A 49 2.28 -12.84 1.14
C GLN A 49 2.04 -12.49 2.61
N THR A 50 1.48 -11.32 2.88
CA THR A 50 1.14 -10.90 4.26
C THR A 50 0.08 -11.79 4.89
N THR A 51 -0.97 -12.19 4.15
CA THR A 51 -2.00 -13.12 4.66
C THR A 51 -1.43 -14.49 4.95
N LYS A 52 -0.53 -14.99 4.10
CA LYS A 52 0.16 -16.27 4.33
C LYS A 52 0.98 -16.19 5.61
N LEU A 53 1.87 -15.20 5.71
CA LEU A 53 2.76 -15.04 6.87
C LEU A 53 2.01 -14.86 8.18
N ILE A 54 0.91 -14.10 8.19
CA ILE A 54 0.13 -13.89 9.41
C ILE A 54 -0.65 -15.15 9.79
N ASN A 55 -1.16 -15.92 8.82
CA ASN A 55 -1.87 -17.18 9.12
C ASN A 55 -0.91 -18.34 9.38
N GLU A 56 0.38 -18.20 9.09
CA GLU A 56 1.40 -19.20 9.35
C GLU A 56 1.58 -19.34 10.87
N GLY A 57 1.26 -20.52 11.41
CA GLY A 57 1.28 -20.78 12.85
C GLY A 57 0.01 -20.38 13.61
N ASN A 58 -1.02 -19.86 12.94
CA ASN A 58 -2.33 -19.64 13.53
C ASN A 58 -3.22 -20.88 13.35
N ASN A 59 -3.92 -21.28 14.41
CA ASN A 59 -4.86 -22.41 14.37
C ASN A 59 -6.10 -22.13 13.50
N ASN A 60 -6.41 -20.86 13.26
CA ASN A 60 -7.56 -20.43 12.47
C ASN A 60 -7.12 -19.48 11.35
N ILE A 61 -7.58 -19.73 10.13
CA ILE A 61 -7.35 -18.85 8.98
C ILE A 61 -8.20 -17.60 9.15
N ILE A 62 -7.56 -16.45 9.30
CA ILE A 62 -8.23 -15.15 9.35
C ILE A 62 -8.15 -14.42 8.01
N LYS A 63 -9.25 -13.78 7.64
CA LYS A 63 -9.31 -12.87 6.50
C LYS A 63 -8.83 -11.49 6.92
N ILE A 64 -7.67 -11.08 6.42
CA ILE A 64 -7.01 -9.84 6.84
C ILE A 64 -7.40 -8.66 5.95
N TRP A 65 -7.44 -8.88 4.63
CA TRP A 65 -7.64 -7.80 3.67
C TRP A 65 -9.08 -7.75 3.13
N GLN A 66 -9.58 -6.53 2.96
CA GLN A 66 -10.74 -6.25 2.11
C GLN A 66 -10.40 -6.51 0.62
N ARG A 67 -11.43 -6.78 -0.20
CA ARG A 67 -11.28 -7.17 -1.61
C ARG A 67 -10.54 -6.12 -2.44
N SER A 68 -10.98 -4.87 -2.36
CA SER A 68 -10.43 -3.75 -3.13
C SER A 68 -9.35 -2.98 -2.37
N PHE A 69 -8.78 -1.97 -3.00
CA PHE A 69 -7.90 -0.98 -2.37
C PHE A 69 -8.13 0.36 -3.07
N TYR A 70 -7.73 1.44 -2.41
CA TYR A 70 -7.68 2.76 -3.01
C TYR A 70 -6.27 3.01 -3.54
N ASP A 71 -6.16 3.52 -4.76
CA ASP A 71 -4.90 3.98 -5.34
C ASP A 71 -5.03 5.41 -5.88
N HIS A 72 -3.91 6.13 -5.85
CA HIS A 72 -3.81 7.49 -6.35
C HIS A 72 -2.43 7.70 -6.98
N ILE A 73 -2.40 8.22 -8.21
CA ILE A 73 -1.14 8.48 -8.93
C ILE A 73 -0.65 9.87 -8.53
N ILE A 74 0.53 9.91 -7.89
CA ILE A 74 1.22 11.15 -7.54
C ILE A 74 1.97 11.67 -8.76
N ARG A 75 1.57 12.83 -9.27
CA ARG A 75 2.09 13.38 -10.55
C ARG A 75 3.07 14.55 -10.39
N ASN A 76 3.08 15.18 -9.22
CA ASN A 76 3.93 16.34 -8.95
C ASN A 76 4.30 16.43 -7.48
N GLU A 77 5.27 17.29 -7.18
CA GLU A 77 5.82 17.47 -5.83
C GLU A 77 4.77 17.99 -4.83
N LYS A 78 3.90 18.92 -5.23
CA LYS A 78 2.86 19.45 -4.35
C LYS A 78 1.90 18.35 -3.89
N ASP A 79 1.53 17.45 -4.81
CA ASP A 79 0.70 16.30 -4.51
C ASP A 79 1.42 15.29 -3.62
N PHE A 80 2.71 15.05 -3.88
CA PHE A 80 3.57 14.21 -3.05
C PHE A 80 3.62 14.72 -1.60
N LEU A 81 3.94 16.00 -1.39
CA LEU A 81 4.02 16.61 -0.07
C LEU A 81 2.68 16.55 0.68
N ARG A 82 1.57 16.77 -0.04
CA ARG A 82 0.21 16.66 0.52
C ARG A 82 -0.06 15.24 1.02
N ILE A 83 0.23 14.23 0.21
CA ILE A 83 -0.02 12.82 0.56
C ILE A 83 0.90 12.36 1.68
N VAL A 84 2.18 12.73 1.65
CA VAL A 84 3.12 12.44 2.74
C VAL A 84 2.64 13.07 4.05
N SER A 85 2.19 14.33 4.02
CA SER A 85 1.64 15.02 5.19
C SER A 85 0.37 14.34 5.71
N TYR A 86 -0.54 13.96 4.82
CA TYR A 86 -1.74 13.20 5.17
C TYR A 86 -1.37 11.87 5.86
N ILE A 87 -0.52 11.05 5.24
CA ILE A 87 -0.11 9.75 5.78
C ILE A 87 0.54 9.91 7.16
N LYS A 88 1.47 10.86 7.32
CA LYS A 88 2.16 11.10 8.59
C LYS A 88 1.23 11.59 9.70
N THR A 89 0.23 12.41 9.38
CA THR A 89 -0.69 12.98 10.37
C THR A 89 -1.89 12.11 10.66
N ASN A 90 -2.18 11.11 9.82
CA ASN A 90 -3.35 10.24 10.00
C ASN A 90 -3.37 9.48 11.33
N PRO A 91 -2.24 8.92 11.83
CA PRO A 91 -2.20 8.31 13.16
C PRO A 91 -2.66 9.23 14.29
N LEU A 92 -2.29 10.50 14.22
CA LEU A 92 -2.65 11.50 15.23
C LEU A 92 -4.13 11.90 15.14
N LYS A 93 -4.70 11.82 13.93
CA LYS A 93 -6.10 12.14 13.65
C LYS A 93 -7.00 10.92 13.68
N TRP A 94 -6.51 9.78 14.16
CA TRP A 94 -7.21 8.51 14.10
C TRP A 94 -8.62 8.56 14.72
N GLN A 95 -8.78 9.25 15.85
CA GLN A 95 -10.08 9.42 16.52
C GLN A 95 -11.11 10.19 15.69
N LEU A 96 -10.68 10.91 14.67
CA LEU A 96 -11.51 11.69 13.74
C LEU A 96 -11.59 11.03 12.36
N ASP A 97 -10.97 9.86 12.18
CA ASP A 97 -10.93 9.18 10.89
C ASP A 97 -12.30 8.60 10.55
N LYS A 98 -12.66 8.67 9.26
CA LYS A 98 -13.97 8.19 8.76
C LYS A 98 -14.17 6.68 9.01
N TYR A 99 -13.10 5.93 9.20
CA TYR A 99 -13.12 4.50 9.49
C TYR A 99 -12.90 4.17 10.98
N TYR A 100 -12.80 5.18 11.86
CA TYR A 100 -12.71 4.97 13.29
C TYR A 100 -13.96 4.22 13.79
N LYS A 101 -13.75 3.08 14.45
CA LYS A 101 -14.76 2.25 15.09
C LYS A 101 -14.26 1.83 16.46
#